data_AF-A0A7X9ZY06-F1
#
_entry.id   AF-A0A7X9ZY06-F1
#
_cell.length_a   1.000
_cell.length_b   1.000
_cell.length_c   1.000
_cell.angle_alpha   90.00
_cell.angle_beta   90.00
_cell.angle_gamma   90.00
#
_symmetry.space_group_name_H-M   'P 1'
#
loop_
_entity.id
_entity.type
_entity.pdbx_description
1 polymer ?
#
loop_
_entity_poly.entity_id
_entity_poly.type
_entity_poly.pdbx_seq_one_letter_code
_entity_poly.pdbx_strand_id
1 'polypeptide(L)'
;MVSHPPYSVVLTYSEENQALTVQSVDPAEVAPLVAGKIKMPILLDEHDFKIDDEFARRLGVAMLNVIALGQPDIRQYMSVTQDPVDRS
;
A
#
# COMPACT_ATOMS: atom_id res chain seq x y z
N MET A 1 -6.11 13.02 25.25
CA MET A 1 -5.64 12.32 24.05
C MET A 1 -6.43 11.05 23.92
N VAL A 2 -7.13 10.85 22.80
CA VAL A 2 -7.84 9.60 22.54
C VAL A 2 -6.79 8.54 22.22
N SER A 3 -6.81 7.42 22.95
CA SER A 3 -5.92 6.29 22.66
C SER A 3 -6.56 5.48 21.53
N HIS A 4 -5.84 5.32 20.43
CA HIS A 4 -6.27 4.50 19.31
C HIS A 4 -5.63 3.11 19.42
N PRO A 5 -6.40 2.01 19.30
CA PRO A 5 -5.82 0.68 19.15
C PRO A 5 -5.00 0.58 17.85
N PRO A 6 -4.13 -0.44 17.72
CA PRO A 6 -3.47 -0.74 16.46
C PRO A 6 -4.49 -1.00 15.35
N TYR A 7 -4.24 -0.44 14.16
CA TYR A 7 -5.06 -0.67 12.97
C TYR A 7 -4.25 -1.31 11.86
N SER A 8 -4.92 -2.11 11.03
CA SER A 8 -4.50 -2.33 9.65
C SER A 8 -5.14 -1.28 8.76
N VAL A 9 -4.53 -1.00 7.61
CA VAL A 9 -5.05 -0.06 6.61
C VAL A 9 -5.38 -0.81 5.34
N VAL A 10 -6.59 -0.61 4.82
CA VAL A 10 -7.01 -1.08 3.50
C VAL A 10 -7.10 0.12 2.57
N LEU A 11 -6.47 -0.01 1.40
CA LEU A 11 -6.54 0.95 0.31
C LEU A 11 -7.30 0.32 -0.85
N THR A 12 -8.37 0.96 -1.29
CA THR A 12 -9.22 0.47 -2.37
C THR A 12 -9.38 1.53 -3.45
N TYR A 13 -9.27 1.15 -4.71
CA TYR A 13 -9.59 2.00 -5.85
C TYR A 13 -10.99 1.70 -6.39
N SER A 14 -11.82 2.73 -6.50
CA SER A 14 -13.12 2.68 -7.16
C SER A 14 -12.99 3.34 -8.53
N GLU A 15 -13.18 2.57 -9.59
CA GLU A 15 -13.21 3.08 -10.97
C GLU A 15 -14.42 3.99 -11.20
N GLU A 16 -15.59 3.60 -10.67
CA GLU A 16 -16.84 4.37 -10.78
C GLU A 16 -16.71 5.78 -10.19
N ASN A 17 -16.13 5.88 -8.99
CA ASN A 17 -15.98 7.16 -8.30
C ASN A 17 -14.63 7.83 -8.57
N GLN A 18 -13.76 7.18 -9.35
CA GLN A 18 -12.37 7.60 -9.60
C GLN A 18 -11.63 7.99 -8.32
N ALA A 19 -11.82 7.21 -7.26
CA ALA A 19 -11.38 7.57 -5.91
C ALA A 19 -10.60 6.44 -5.23
N LEU A 20 -9.59 6.84 -4.46
CA LEU A 20 -8.91 5.98 -3.51
C LEU A 20 -9.54 6.15 -2.14
N THR A 21 -9.94 5.05 -1.52
CA THR A 21 -10.49 5.04 -0.17
C THR A 21 -9.51 4.37 0.78
N VAL A 22 -9.16 5.06 1.85
CA VAL A 22 -8.29 4.56 2.94
C VAL A 22 -9.18 4.24 4.14
N GLN A 23 -9.13 3.01 4.62
CA GLN A 23 -9.94 2.54 5.76
C GLN A 23 -9.04 1.93 6.83
N SER A 24 -9.23 2.36 8.08
CA SER A 24 -8.70 1.66 9.25
C SER A 24 -9.60 0.48 9.59
N VAL A 25 -8.99 -0.68 9.83
CA VAL A 25 -9.68 -1.93 10.13
C VAL A 25 -8.96 -2.67 11.26
N ASP A 26 -9.70 -3.48 12.02
CA ASP A 26 -9.13 -4.29 13.08
C ASP A 26 -8.14 -5.32 12.47
N PRO A 27 -6.87 -5.36 12.91
CA PRO A 27 -5.90 -6.34 12.42
C PRO A 27 -6.38 -7.80 12.54
N ALA A 28 -7.14 -8.14 13.58
CA ALA A 28 -7.64 -9.49 13.79
C ALA A 28 -8.70 -9.90 12.75
N GLU A 29 -9.48 -8.93 12.25
CA GLU A 29 -10.47 -9.17 11.19
C GLU A 29 -9.81 -9.33 9.81
N VAL A 30 -8.71 -8.61 9.57
CA VAL A 30 -7.98 -8.66 8.29
C VAL A 30 -7.08 -9.89 8.17
N ALA A 31 -6.46 -10.32 9.28
CA ALA A 31 -5.50 -11.42 9.30
C ALA A 31 -5.96 -12.69 8.55
N PRO A 32 -7.19 -13.23 8.75
CA PRO A 32 -7.65 -14.40 8.00
C PRO A 32 -7.91 -14.10 6.51
N LEU A 33 -8.24 -12.86 6.13
CA LEU A 33 -8.54 -12.48 4.75
C LEU A 33 -7.29 -12.39 3.87
N VAL A 34 -6.16 -11.99 4.46
CA VAL A 34 -4.88 -11.87 3.75
C VAL A 34 -4.04 -13.15 3.79
N ALA A 35 -4.48 -14.17 4.53
CA ALA A 35 -3.80 -15.45 4.60
C ALA A 35 -3.69 -16.11 3.21
N GLY A 36 -2.47 -16.46 2.80
CA GLY A 36 -2.18 -17.09 1.50
C GLY A 36 -2.34 -16.18 0.28
N LYS A 37 -2.53 -14.86 0.47
CA LYS A 37 -2.55 -13.87 -0.62
C LYS A 37 -1.15 -13.36 -0.93
N ILE A 38 -1.03 -12.62 -2.04
CA ILE A 38 0.22 -11.96 -2.44
C ILE A 38 0.72 -11.11 -1.26
N LYS A 39 1.96 -11.34 -0.87
CA LYS A 39 2.63 -10.61 0.20
C LYS A 39 3.89 -9.99 -0.38
N MET A 40 4.02 -8.68 -0.18
CA MET A 40 5.24 -7.94 -0.47
C MET A 40 5.76 -7.40 0.86
N PRO A 41 6.65 -8.14 1.55
CA PRO A 41 7.23 -7.64 2.79
C PRO A 41 8.14 -6.44 2.47
N ILE A 42 8.01 -5.37 3.25
CA ILE A 42 8.94 -4.24 3.26
C ILE A 42 9.55 -4.24 4.65
N LEU A 43 10.82 -4.65 4.75
CA LEU A 43 11.50 -4.78 6.03
C LEU A 43 12.21 -3.47 6.36
N LEU A 44 12.04 -2.97 7.59
CA LEU A 44 12.59 -1.66 7.98
C LEU A 44 14.12 -1.67 8.10
N ASP A 45 14.74 -2.82 8.33
CA ASP A 45 16.20 -2.97 8.39
C ASP A 45 16.88 -2.69 7.03
N GLU A 46 16.19 -2.96 5.92
CA GLU A 46 16.60 -2.59 4.56
C GLU A 46 16.58 -1.07 4.31
N HIS A 47 16.03 -0.29 5.25
CA HIS A 47 15.84 1.16 5.17
C HIS A 47 16.41 1.91 6.38
N ASP A 48 17.46 1.39 7.02
CA ASP A 48 18.09 1.98 8.21
C ASP A 48 17.11 2.25 9.36
N PHE A 49 15.99 1.51 9.41
CA PHE A 49 14.87 1.72 10.33
C PHE A 49 14.26 3.13 10.26
N LYS A 50 14.37 3.80 9.11
CA LYS A 50 13.80 5.13 8.88
C LYS A 50 12.58 5.06 7.99
N ILE A 51 11.55 5.78 8.40
CA ILE A 51 10.34 6.05 7.62
C ILE A 51 10.38 7.53 7.28
N ASP A 52 11.21 7.88 6.30
CA ASP A 52 11.33 9.24 5.78
C ASP A 52 10.43 9.45 4.55
N ASP A 53 10.48 10.65 3.97
CA ASP A 53 9.65 11.02 2.82
C ASP A 53 9.93 10.13 1.60
N GLU A 54 11.18 9.65 1.43
CA GLU A 54 11.53 8.77 0.33
C GLU A 54 10.94 7.37 0.54
N PHE A 55 11.03 6.82 1.74
CA PHE A 55 10.37 5.57 2.09
C PHE A 55 8.85 5.67 1.90
N ALA A 56 8.22 6.74 2.40
CA ALA A 56 6.79 6.96 2.27
C ALA A 56 6.36 7.07 0.80
N ARG A 57 7.14 7.78 -0.03
CA ARG A 57 6.92 7.85 -1.48
C ARG A 57 6.97 6.47 -2.11
N ARG A 58 8.03 5.67 -1.84
CA ARG A 58 8.21 4.33 -2.39
C ARG A 58 7.09 3.39 -2.01
N LEU A 59 6.69 3.38 -0.73
CA LEU A 59 5.56 2.60 -0.23
C LEU A 59 4.26 2.94 -0.98
N GLY A 60 3.97 4.24 -1.14
CA GLY A 60 2.81 4.71 -1.89
C GLY A 60 2.79 4.22 -3.33
N VAL A 61 3.91 4.36 -4.06
CA VAL A 61 4.04 3.88 -5.45
C VAL A 61 3.86 2.38 -5.54
N ALA A 62 4.45 1.62 -4.61
CA ALA A 62 4.35 0.17 -4.59
C ALA A 62 2.89 -0.30 -4.39
N MET A 63 2.13 0.32 -3.47
CA MET A 63 0.70 0.04 -3.30
C MET A 63 -0.13 0.35 -4.56
N LEU A 64 0.11 1.50 -5.20
CA LEU A 64 -0.58 1.88 -6.44
C LEU A 64 -0.26 0.92 -7.59
N ASN A 65 0.99 0.45 -7.70
CA ASN A 65 1.38 -0.54 -8.68
C ASN A 65 0.65 -1.88 -8.48
N VAL A 66 0.47 -2.33 -7.23
CA VAL A 66 -0.31 -3.54 -6.91
C VAL A 66 -1.76 -3.39 -7.33
N ILE A 67 -2.40 -2.24 -7.04
CA ILE A 67 -3.76 -1.96 -7.52
C ILE A 67 -3.81 -1.99 -9.04
N ALA A 68 -2.85 -1.37 -9.72
CA ALA A 68 -2.76 -1.33 -11.18
C ALA A 68 -2.57 -2.70 -11.84
N LEU A 69 -2.14 -3.74 -11.11
CA LEU A 69 -2.12 -5.12 -11.61
C LEU A 69 -3.54 -5.67 -11.80
N GLY A 70 -4.47 -5.34 -10.90
CA GLY A 70 -5.87 -5.78 -10.97
C GLY A 70 -6.80 -4.80 -11.68
N GLN A 71 -6.48 -3.50 -11.64
CA GLN A 71 -7.28 -2.40 -12.17
C GLN A 71 -6.39 -1.46 -13.01
N PRO A 72 -6.06 -1.85 -14.25
CA PRO A 72 -5.02 -1.18 -15.04
C PRO A 72 -5.37 0.28 -15.40
N ASP A 73 -6.64 0.65 -15.41
CA ASP A 73 -7.11 1.98 -15.80
C ASP A 73 -6.61 3.08 -14.87
N ILE A 74 -6.30 2.76 -13.61
CA ILE A 74 -5.72 3.74 -12.67
C ILE A 74 -4.39 4.30 -13.18
N ARG A 75 -3.66 3.57 -14.03
CA ARG A 75 -2.35 3.98 -14.58
C ARG A 75 -2.41 5.32 -15.31
N GLN A 76 -3.54 5.66 -15.92
CA GLN A 76 -3.71 6.94 -16.61
C GLN A 76 -3.68 8.15 -15.65
N TYR A 77 -3.93 7.92 -14.36
CA TYR A 77 -3.91 8.94 -13.31
C TYR A 77 -2.59 8.93 -12.51
N MET A 78 -1.66 8.02 -12.81
CA MET A 78 -0.40 7.85 -12.08
C MET A 78 0.72 8.64 -12.76
N SER A 79 1.10 9.77 -12.15
CA SER A 79 2.31 10.55 -12.50
C SER A 79 3.40 10.35 -11.46
N VAL A 80 3.65 9.11 -11.08
CA VAL A 80 4.61 8.76 -10.02
C VAL A 80 5.94 8.30 -10.59
N THR A 81 7.04 8.68 -9.93
CA THR A 81 8.37 8.15 -10.25
C THR A 81 8.40 6.66 -9.88
N GLN A 82 8.51 5.83 -10.90
CA GLN A 82 8.76 4.40 -10.74
C GLN A 82 10.23 4.22 -10.36
N ASP A 83 10.50 3.76 -9.15
CA ASP A 83 11.83 3.26 -8.86
C ASP A 83 12.01 1.94 -9.64
N PRO A 84 13.21 1.64 -10.17
CA PRO A 84 13.43 0.39 -10.86
C PRO A 84 13.00 -0.74 -9.93
N VAL A 85 12.12 -1.64 -10.40
CA VAL A 85 11.90 -2.90 -9.69
C VAL A 85 13.25 -3.58 -9.72
N ASP A 86 13.94 -3.58 -8.59
CA ASP A 86 15.25 -4.18 -8.48
C ASP A 86 15.11 -5.64 -8.90
N ARG A 87 15.74 -5.98 -10.02
CA ARG A 87 15.86 -7.36 -10.48
C ARG A 87 17.08 -7.92 -9.77
N SER A 88 16.93 -8.26 -8.50
CA SER A 88 17.92 -9.01 -7.74
C SER A 88 17.36 -10.38 -7.34
#